data_AF-A0A1M5AKA7-F1
#
_entry.id   AF-A0A1M5AKA7-F1
#
_cell.length_a   1.000
_cell.length_b   1.000
_cell.length_c   1.000
_cell.angle_alpha   90.00
_cell.angle_beta   90.00
_cell.angle_gamma   90.00
#
_symmetry.space_group_name_H-M   'P 1'
#
loop_
_entity.id
_entity.type
_entity.pdbx_description
1 polymer ?
#
loop_
_entity_poly.entity_id
_entity_poly.type
_entity_poly.pdbx_seq_one_letter_code
_entity_poly.pdbx_strand_id
1 'polypeptide(L)' 'MSTRQHALYKCLHCNLMVYIQAASPDKPPCPQCLHTDYERVEVPSPAPRDEPVDGVSIRYLPPKEDK' A
#
# COMPACT_ATOMS: atom_id res chain seq x y z
N MET A 1 9.88 1.29 20.37
CA MET A 1 8.86 0.49 19.65
C MET A 1 9.49 0.02 18.36
N SER A 2 9.90 -1.26 18.28
CA SER A 2 10.53 -1.80 17.07
C SER A 2 9.47 -1.91 15.98
N THR A 3 9.39 -0.91 15.10
CA THR A 3 8.61 -0.99 13.87
C THR A 3 9.16 -2.17 13.08
N ARG A 4 8.45 -3.31 13.13
CA ARG A 4 8.70 -4.46 12.27
C ARG A 4 8.42 -3.98 10.84
N GLN A 5 9.45 -3.49 10.16
CA GLN A 5 9.32 -2.95 8.81
C GLN A 5 9.09 -4.15 7.87
N HIS A 6 7.84 -4.34 7.45
CA HIS A 6 7.52 -5.26 6.37
C HIS A 6 7.74 -4.54 5.04
N ALA A 7 8.45 -5.20 4.12
CA ALA A 7 8.63 -4.73 2.76
C ALA A 7 7.84 -5.65 1.81
N LEU A 8 7.28 -5.07 0.76
CA LEU A 8 6.58 -5.81 -0.29
C LEU A 8 7.61 -6.37 -1.28
N TYR A 9 7.48 -7.65 -1.60
CA TYR A 9 8.30 -8.35 -2.58
C TYR A 9 7.41 -9.01 -3.63
N LYS A 10 7.89 -9.07 -4.87
CA LYS A 10 7.25 -9.73 -6.00
C LYS A 10 8.11 -10.89 -6.48
N CYS A 11 7.57 -12.09 -6.52
CA CYS A 11 8.27 -13.25 -7.08
C CYS A 11 8.43 -13.10 -8.60
N LEU A 12 9.64 -13.25 -9.14
CA LEU A 12 9.89 -13.09 -10.57
C LEU A 12 9.39 -14.27 -11.43
N HIS A 13 9.14 -15.43 -10.82
CA HIS A 13 8.65 -16.63 -11.53
C HIS A 13 7.14 -16.64 -11.72
N CYS A 14 6.39 -16.43 -10.63
CA CYS A 14 4.92 -16.52 -10.64
C CYS A 14 4.23 -15.16 -10.48
N ASN A 15 4.98 -14.06 -10.37
CA ASN A 15 4.47 -12.70 -10.14
C ASN A 15 3.66 -12.52 -8.84
N LEU A 16 3.71 -13.49 -7.91
CA LEU A 16 3.04 -13.39 -6.62
C LEU A 16 3.67 -12.28 -5.76
N MET A 17 2.84 -11.45 -5.14
CA MET A 17 3.28 -10.42 -4.19
C MET A 17 3.15 -10.92 -2.75
N VAL A 18 4.21 -10.76 -1.96
CA VAL A 18 4.28 -11.21 -0.56
C VAL A 18 4.96 -10.15 0.31
N TYR A 19 4.48 -10.00 1.55
CA TYR A 19 5.12 -9.14 2.55
C TYR A 19 6.15 -9.95 3.34
N ILE A 20 7.41 -9.50 3.32
CA ILE A 20 8.51 -10.13 4.06
C ILE A 20 9.05 -9.12 5.07
N GLN A 21 9.40 -9.57 6.27
CA GLN A 21 10.06 -8.70 7.26
C GLN A 21 11.44 -8.31 6.75
N ALA A 22 11.67 -7.00 6.60
CA ALA A 22 12.92 -6.47 6.04
C ALA A 22 14.15 -6.77 6.91
N ALA A 23 13.95 -7.02 8.20
CA ALA A 23 14.99 -7.36 9.16
C ALA A 23 15.32 -8.87 9.22
N SER A 24 14.64 -9.72 8.44
CA SER A 24 14.90 -11.16 8.45
C SER A 24 16.09 -11.48 7.55
N PRO A 25 17.17 -12.12 8.08
CA PRO A 25 18.34 -12.51 7.29
C PRO A 25 18.02 -13.63 6.29
N ASP A 26 17.00 -14.43 6.58
CA ASP A 26 16.49 -15.51 5.74
C ASP A 26 15.19 -15.07 5.06
N LYS A 27 15.22 -14.88 3.74
CA LYS A 27 13.99 -14.67 2.95
C LYS A 27 13.38 -16.03 2.63
N PRO A 28 12.12 -16.29 3.03
CA PRO A 28 11.49 -17.57 2.76
C PRO A 28 11.23 -17.77 1.26
N PRO A 29 11.20 -19.02 0.76
CA PRO A 29 10.85 -19.33 -0.61
C PRO A 29 9.40 -18.93 -0.92
N CYS A 30 9.11 -18.71 -2.21
CA CYS A 30 7.77 -18.33 -2.65
C CYS A 30 6.75 -19.39 -2.26
N PRO A 31 5.65 -19.04 -1.56
CA PRO A 31 4.67 -20.03 -1.12
C PRO A 31 3.92 -20.70 -2.28
N GLN A 32 4.01 -20.16 -3.50
CA GLN A 32 3.32 -20.70 -4.68
C GLN A 32 4.23 -21.53 -5.59
N CYS A 33 5.45 -21.05 -5.89
CA CYS A 33 6.36 -21.73 -6.81
C CYS A 33 7.67 -22.21 -6.16
N LEU A 34 7.86 -21.97 -4.86
CA LEU A 34 9.04 -22.35 -4.08
C LEU A 34 10.37 -21.73 -4.52
N HIS A 35 10.36 -20.82 -5.51
CA HIS A 35 11.54 -20.06 -5.92
C HIS A 35 11.87 -18.92 -4.94
N THR A 36 13.15 -18.58 -4.86
CA THR A 36 13.69 -17.52 -3.98
C THR A 36 13.99 -16.21 -4.72
N ASP A 37 13.70 -16.14 -6.03
CA ASP A 37 13.86 -14.93 -6.83
C ASP A 37 12.72 -13.94 -6.59
N TYR A 38 13.04 -12.87 -5.87
CA TYR A 38 12.12 -11.78 -5.55
C TYR A 38 12.67 -10.41 -5.92
N GLU A 39 11.80 -9.55 -6.41
CA GLU A 39 12.02 -8.12 -6.61
C GLU A 39 11.37 -7.33 -5.46
N ARG A 40 12.09 -6.37 -4.88
CA ARG A 40 11.52 -5.48 -3.85
C ARG A 40 10.64 -4.44 -4.54
N VAL A 41 9.38 -4.34 -4.10
CA VAL A 41 8.46 -3.31 -4.59
C VAL A 41 8.40 -2.19 -3.58
N GLU A 42 8.85 -1.01 -3.97
CA GLU A 42 8.66 0.21 -3.21
C GLU A 42 7.22 0.68 -3.43
N VAL A 43 6.37 0.44 -2.43
CA VAL A 43 5.05 1.07 -2.40
C VAL A 43 5.23 2.53 -1.97
N PRO A 44 4.90 3.52 -2.81
CA PRO A 44 4.87 4.90 -2.36
C PRO A 44 3.86 4.98 -1.22
N SER A 45 4.32 5.40 -0.04
CA SER A 45 3.40 5.70 1.06
C SER A 45 2.36 6.67 0.52
N PRO A 46 1.04 6.40 0.68
CA PRO A 46 0.06 7.42 0.38
C PRO A 46 0.47 8.64 1.18
N ALA A 47 0.72 9.76 0.48
CA ALA A 47 1.10 11.00 1.12
C ALA A 47 0.12 11.23 2.27
N PRO A 48 0.61 11.59 3.48
CA PRO A 48 -0.31 11.99 4.54
C PRO A 48 -1.23 13.06 3.93
N ARG A 49 -2.53 12.82 4.00
CA ARG A 49 -3.54 13.84 3.65
C ARG A 49 -3.44 14.95 4.71
N ASP A 50 -2.37 15.72 4.65
CA ASP A 50 -2.12 16.92 5.45
C ASP A 50 -2.22 18.16 4.55
N GLU A 51 -3.20 18.13 3.64
CA GLU A 51 -3.64 19.34 2.97
C GLU A 51 -4.96 19.77 3.61
N PRO A 52 -5.01 20.89 4.35
CA PRO A 52 -6.26 21.59 4.57
C PRO A 52 -6.75 22.01 3.17
N VAL A 53 -7.85 21.42 2.72
CA VAL A 53 -8.51 21.86 1.48
C VAL A 53 -9.10 23.24 1.78
N ASP A 54 -8.27 24.28 1.62
CA ASP A 54 -8.67 25.67 1.72
C ASP A 54 -9.71 25.92 0.61
N GLY A 55 -10.99 26.00 1.01
CA GLY A 55 -11.99 26.72 0.24
C GLY A 55 -12.84 25.98 -0.79
N VAL A 56 -13.28 24.74 -0.56
CA VAL A 56 -14.52 24.25 -1.21
C VAL A 56 -15.70 24.32 -0.22
N SER A 57 -16.30 25.51 -0.14
CA SER A 57 -17.64 25.65 0.42
C SER A 57 -18.62 24.97 -0.53
N ILE A 58 -18.93 23.70 -0.26
CA ILE A 58 -20.09 23.04 -0.86
C ILE A 58 -21.31 23.73 -0.27
N ARG A 59 -21.80 24.78 -0.94
CA ARG A 59 -23.12 25.34 -0.64
C ARG A 59 -24.14 24.29 -1.08
N TYR A 60 -24.64 23.52 -0.11
CA TYR A 60 -25.84 22.72 -0.29
C TYR A 60 -26.98 23.66 -0.71
N LEU A 61 -27.39 23.58 -1.97
CA LEU A 61 -28.66 24.12 -2.44
C LEU A 61 -29.73 23.09 -2.05
N PRO A 62 -30.68 23.40 -1.14
CA PRO A 62 -31.81 22.53 -0.90
C PRO A 62 -32.64 22.41 -2.19
N PRO A 63 -33.19 21.22 -2.49
CA PRO A 63 -34.10 21.07 -3.62
C PRO A 63 -35.32 21.98 -3.40
N LYS A 64 -35.65 22.80 -4.39
CA LYS A 64 -36.91 23.56 -4.38
C LYS A 64 -38.06 22.56 -4.45
N GLU A 65 -38.84 22.47 -3.39
CA GLU A 65 -40.17 21.83 -3.43
C GLU A 65 -41.03 22.61 -4.42
N ASP A 66 -41.38 21.95 -5.53
CA ASP A 66 -42.43 22.39 -6.44
C ASP A 66 -43.78 22.06 -5.79
N LYS A 67 -44.63 23.07 -5.62
CA LYS A 67 -45.94 22.97 -4.96
C LYS A 67 -47.06 23.15 -5.98
#